data_AF-A0A2A2EJW6-F1
#
_entry.id   AF-A0A2A2EJW6-F1
#
_cell.length_a   1.000
_cell.length_b   1.000
_cell.length_c   1.000
_cell.angle_alpha   90.00
_cell.angle_beta   90.00
_cell.angle_gamma   90.00
#
_symmetry.space_group_name_H-M   'P 1'
#
loop_
_entity.id
_entity.type
_entity.pdbx_description
1 polymer ?
#
loop_
_entity_poly.entity_id
_entity_poly.type
_entity_poly.pdbx_seq_one_letter_code
_entity_poly.pdbx_strand_id
1 'polypeptide(L)'
;MNTTKLPRVARRALGVALASALMMIPCTTGIAAETSVPLDAAHFPDPAFRALVQQQDSDNDGVLSSDELHSIWKIEGGCYYDDTCGNITSAAGIEYFPSLTDLDLGGNQLTSLDVSHNPQLERLFVSDNQLKSIDLSHNPALAYLTLSDNQFTSIDISHNPALYHLYADGNQLTTVDVSNHAALATLDLHNNQLTHVNLEGTPKLDYLDIDNNSVLSVDLSQNAALNYLSLSNNQLTSVDLRHNTNLVDLYLDNNRLLWLGDVAKSVQFSDFSNQQFGPITDASLDLAKAAPGIDVSRISDVQGGTLQGTVLTPTSTDGLVTYDYHFSDAQMPLGVRVQFEVPSFTVAFDTNGLLSVGV
;
A
#
# COMPACT_ATOMS: atom_id res chain seq x y z
N MET A 1 60.49 20.69 24.96
CA MET A 1 61.85 20.15 25.19
C MET A 1 61.76 18.65 24.99
N ASN A 2 62.27 18.15 23.85
CA ASN A 2 63.49 17.32 23.76
C ASN A 2 63.41 16.07 24.68
N THR A 3 63.59 14.81 24.25
CA THR A 3 64.38 14.28 23.12
C THR A 3 64.31 12.73 23.11
N THR A 4 64.25 12.14 21.91
CA THR A 4 64.96 10.92 21.42
C THR A 4 64.94 9.54 22.14
N LYS A 5 64.35 8.56 21.43
CA LYS A 5 64.93 7.32 20.81
C LYS A 5 65.87 6.36 21.59
N LEU A 6 65.39 5.09 21.69
CA LEU A 6 65.99 3.76 21.34
C LEU A 6 67.26 3.23 22.07
N PRO A 7 67.39 1.90 22.33
CA PRO A 7 67.84 0.95 21.28
C PRO A 7 67.29 -0.50 21.32
N ARG A 8 67.67 -1.26 20.27
CA ARG A 8 67.31 -2.65 19.90
C ARG A 8 68.28 -3.72 20.47
N VAL A 9 67.87 -4.99 20.27
CA VAL A 9 68.62 -6.27 20.12
C VAL A 9 68.91 -6.98 21.48
N ALA A 10 68.71 -8.29 21.74
CA ALA A 10 68.83 -9.51 20.92
C ALA A 10 68.04 -10.74 21.46
N ARG A 11 67.53 -11.54 20.52
CA ARG A 11 67.29 -13.02 20.46
C ARG A 11 67.42 -13.88 21.73
N ARG A 12 66.42 -14.75 21.95
CA ARG A 12 66.57 -16.24 21.91
C ARG A 12 65.21 -16.94 21.80
N ALA A 13 65.20 -17.99 20.98
CA ALA A 13 64.07 -18.77 20.51
C ALA A 13 63.74 -19.99 21.38
N LEU A 14 62.49 -20.42 21.36
CA LEU A 14 61.93 -21.78 21.52
C LEU A 14 60.41 -21.57 21.35
N GLY A 15 59.62 -22.18 20.46
CA GLY A 15 59.74 -23.43 19.73
C GLY A 15 58.37 -24.12 19.86
N VAL A 16 57.42 -23.83 18.97
CA VAL A 16 56.22 -24.67 18.78
C VAL A 16 55.95 -24.73 17.28
N ALA A 17 56.08 -25.94 16.75
CA ALA A 17 55.79 -26.28 15.37
C ALA A 17 54.28 -26.40 15.16
N LEU A 18 53.74 -25.67 14.20
CA LEU A 18 52.54 -26.08 13.47
C LEU A 18 52.85 -25.96 11.98
N ALA A 19 52.81 -27.11 11.31
CA ALA A 19 53.01 -27.24 9.88
C ALA A 19 51.94 -26.44 9.13
N SER A 20 52.33 -25.27 8.64
CA SER A 20 51.58 -24.51 7.64
C SER A 20 51.99 -25.06 6.28
N ALA A 21 51.07 -25.78 5.63
CA ALA A 21 51.22 -26.15 4.24
C ALA A 21 51.29 -24.86 3.40
N LEU A 22 52.50 -24.51 3.01
CA LEU A 22 52.81 -23.43 2.08
C LEU A 22 52.33 -23.87 0.69
N MET A 23 51.08 -23.57 0.32
CA MET A 23 50.70 -23.60 -1.10
C MET A 23 51.36 -22.41 -1.77
N MET A 24 52.43 -22.69 -2.52
CA MET A 24 53.02 -21.74 -3.45
C MET A 24 52.00 -21.43 -4.55
N ILE A 25 51.42 -20.25 -4.52
CA ILE A 25 50.69 -19.68 -5.66
C ILE A 25 51.76 -19.07 -6.59
N PRO A 26 51.89 -19.52 -7.85
CA PRO A 26 52.71 -18.81 -8.81
C PRO A 26 52.03 -17.47 -9.14
N CYS A 27 52.84 -16.41 -9.08
CA CYS A 27 52.52 -15.09 -9.59
C CYS A 27 52.15 -15.20 -11.09
N THR A 28 50.89 -14.95 -11.42
CA THR A 28 50.46 -14.58 -12.76
C THR A 28 49.56 -13.36 -12.65
N THR A 29 50.10 -12.25 -13.14
CA THR A 29 49.44 -11.09 -13.78
C THR A 29 47.93 -10.93 -13.57
N GLY A 30 47.55 -9.75 -13.06
CA GLY A 30 46.17 -9.32 -12.91
C GLY A 30 45.35 -9.46 -14.18
N ILE A 31 44.34 -10.31 -14.07
CA ILE A 31 43.07 -10.26 -14.78
C ILE A 31 42.07 -10.40 -13.62
N ALA A 32 41.12 -9.46 -13.48
CA ALA A 32 40.03 -9.66 -12.54
C ALA A 32 39.41 -11.03 -12.84
N ALA A 33 39.29 -11.91 -11.86
CA ALA A 33 38.67 -13.22 -12.11
C ALA A 33 37.31 -12.96 -12.75
N GLU A 34 37.14 -13.35 -14.02
CA GLU A 34 35.86 -13.27 -14.72
C GLU A 34 34.88 -14.07 -13.87
N THR A 35 33.92 -13.38 -13.26
CA THR A 35 32.90 -14.02 -12.46
C THR A 35 31.92 -14.68 -13.40
N SER A 36 32.00 -16.00 -13.51
CA SER A 36 31.07 -16.84 -14.25
C SER A 36 30.22 -17.66 -13.28
N VAL A 37 28.90 -17.69 -13.46
CA VAL A 37 27.96 -18.36 -12.56
C VAL A 37 27.31 -19.56 -13.26
N PRO A 38 27.55 -20.80 -12.82
CA PRO A 38 26.92 -21.99 -13.39
C PRO A 38 25.39 -21.97 -13.26
N LEU A 39 24.68 -22.39 -14.31
CA LEU A 39 23.22 -22.58 -14.29
C LEU A 39 22.83 -23.92 -13.67
N ASP A 40 23.08 -24.05 -12.37
CA ASP A 40 22.82 -25.29 -11.62
C ASP A 40 21.96 -25.08 -10.36
N ALA A 41 21.68 -26.16 -9.64
CA ALA A 41 20.88 -26.13 -8.42
C ALA A 41 21.60 -25.56 -7.19
N ALA A 42 22.91 -25.33 -7.28
CA ALA A 42 23.64 -24.68 -6.19
C ALA A 42 23.48 -23.15 -6.25
N HIS A 43 23.43 -22.58 -7.47
CA HIS A 43 23.32 -21.14 -7.68
C HIS A 43 21.88 -20.69 -7.93
N PHE A 44 21.09 -21.51 -8.61
CA PHE A 44 19.67 -21.27 -8.87
C PHE A 44 18.86 -22.49 -8.41
N PRO A 45 18.55 -22.61 -7.11
CA PRO A 45 17.96 -23.83 -6.53
C PRO A 45 16.58 -24.18 -7.10
N ASP A 46 15.75 -23.16 -7.33
CA ASP A 46 14.40 -23.33 -7.88
C ASP A 46 14.48 -23.70 -9.38
N PRO A 47 13.89 -24.84 -9.79
CA PRO A 47 13.99 -25.28 -11.18
C PRO A 47 13.23 -24.40 -12.17
N ALA A 48 12.13 -23.77 -11.76
CA ALA A 48 11.37 -22.86 -12.63
C ALA A 48 12.14 -21.55 -12.81
N PHE A 49 12.68 -20.99 -11.73
CA PHE A 49 13.54 -19.81 -11.82
C PHE A 49 14.81 -20.08 -12.61
N ARG A 50 15.45 -21.25 -12.39
CA ARG A 50 16.63 -21.66 -13.17
C ARG A 50 16.32 -21.78 -14.66
N ALA A 51 15.17 -22.36 -15.03
CA ALA A 51 14.75 -22.46 -16.42
C ALA A 51 14.46 -21.08 -17.04
N LEU A 52 13.98 -20.13 -16.23
CA LEU A 52 13.80 -18.74 -16.64
C LEU A 52 15.15 -18.06 -16.94
N VAL A 53 16.11 -18.14 -16.01
CA VAL A 53 17.42 -17.50 -16.21
C VAL A 53 18.26 -18.21 -17.28
N GLN A 54 18.01 -19.50 -17.54
CA GLN A 54 18.66 -20.23 -18.63
C GLN A 54 18.32 -19.66 -20.01
N GLN A 55 17.21 -18.94 -20.16
CA GLN A 55 16.89 -18.23 -21.41
C GLN A 55 17.82 -17.03 -21.65
N GLN A 56 18.58 -16.61 -20.64
CA GLN A 56 19.53 -15.51 -20.71
C GLN A 56 20.96 -15.98 -21.03
N ASP A 57 21.20 -17.30 -21.08
CA ASP A 57 22.45 -17.92 -21.53
C ASP A 57 22.52 -17.86 -23.06
N SER A 58 23.26 -16.88 -23.57
CA SER A 58 23.23 -16.51 -24.98
C SER A 58 24.01 -17.50 -25.84
N ASP A 59 25.08 -18.08 -25.30
CA ASP A 59 25.90 -19.07 -26.02
C ASP A 59 25.55 -20.53 -25.68
N ASN A 60 24.63 -20.73 -24.73
CA ASN A 60 24.11 -22.02 -24.27
C ASN A 60 25.21 -22.95 -23.76
N ASP A 61 26.25 -22.39 -23.13
CA ASP A 61 27.34 -23.17 -22.55
C ASP A 61 27.03 -23.68 -21.13
N GLY A 62 25.89 -23.27 -20.55
CA GLY A 62 25.41 -23.66 -19.24
C GLY A 62 25.97 -22.81 -18.09
N VAL A 63 26.61 -21.69 -18.40
CA VAL A 63 27.22 -20.76 -17.45
C VAL A 63 26.89 -19.33 -17.86
N LEU A 64 26.50 -18.49 -16.91
CA LEU A 64 26.38 -17.06 -17.16
C LEU A 64 27.76 -16.42 -16.98
N SER A 65 28.37 -16.00 -18.09
CA SER A 65 29.63 -15.26 -18.10
C SER A 65 29.48 -13.87 -17.44
N SER A 66 30.61 -13.24 -17.13
CA SER A 66 30.58 -11.89 -16.53
C SER A 66 29.88 -10.89 -17.45
N ASP A 67 30.13 -10.97 -18.76
CA ASP A 67 29.50 -10.08 -19.75
C ASP A 67 27.98 -10.31 -19.80
N GLU A 68 27.52 -11.56 -19.77
CA GLU A 68 26.08 -11.86 -19.73
C GLU A 68 25.42 -11.31 -18.47
N LEU A 69 25.97 -11.57 -17.29
CA LEU A 69 25.43 -11.07 -16.02
C LEU A 69 25.31 -9.54 -15.98
N HIS A 70 26.30 -8.82 -16.54
CA HIS A 70 26.26 -7.36 -16.60
C HIS A 70 25.34 -6.81 -17.70
N SER A 71 25.03 -7.62 -18.72
CA SER A 71 24.11 -7.26 -19.80
C SER A 71 22.64 -7.48 -19.45
N ILE A 72 22.36 -8.36 -18.48
CA ILE A 72 21.00 -8.65 -18.03
C ILE A 72 20.50 -7.50 -17.15
N TRP A 73 19.64 -6.68 -17.74
CA TRP A 73 18.98 -5.55 -17.06
C TRP A 73 17.51 -5.83 -16.75
N LYS A 74 16.96 -6.95 -17.25
CA LYS A 74 15.56 -7.35 -17.11
C LYS A 74 15.38 -8.86 -16.96
N ILE A 75 14.49 -9.27 -16.07
CA ILE A 75 14.02 -10.66 -15.92
C ILE A 75 12.49 -10.65 -15.90
N GLU A 76 11.87 -11.41 -16.82
CA GLU A 76 10.41 -11.54 -16.96
C GLU A 76 9.93 -12.94 -16.61
N GLY A 77 9.58 -13.14 -15.34
CA GLY A 77 9.00 -14.38 -14.80
C GLY A 77 7.54 -14.26 -14.37
N GLY A 78 6.87 -13.16 -14.73
CA GLY A 78 5.47 -12.90 -14.39
C GLY A 78 4.50 -13.92 -14.99
N CYS A 79 3.49 -14.32 -14.20
CA CYS A 79 2.52 -15.36 -14.56
C CYS A 79 1.09 -15.00 -14.14
N TYR A 80 0.44 -14.09 -14.86
CA TYR A 80 -0.85 -13.53 -14.45
C TYR A 80 -2.08 -14.23 -15.05
N TYR A 81 -1.93 -14.96 -16.17
CA TYR A 81 -3.06 -15.48 -16.96
C TYR A 81 -2.88 -16.90 -17.49
N ASP A 82 -1.85 -17.61 -17.03
CA ASP A 82 -1.47 -18.91 -17.59
C ASP A 82 -1.33 -19.95 -16.48
N ASP A 83 -2.24 -20.93 -16.48
CA ASP A 83 -2.23 -22.07 -15.55
C ASP A 83 -0.98 -22.97 -15.70
N THR A 84 -0.11 -22.72 -16.68
CA THR A 84 1.10 -23.50 -16.95
C THR A 84 2.39 -22.89 -16.37
N CYS A 85 2.36 -21.67 -15.82
CA CYS A 85 3.48 -21.06 -15.09
C CYS A 85 3.15 -20.86 -13.59
N GLY A 86 3.88 -20.00 -12.88
CA GLY A 86 3.55 -19.65 -11.48
C GLY A 86 4.12 -20.59 -10.42
N ASN A 87 5.16 -21.35 -10.76
CA ASN A 87 5.77 -22.34 -9.88
C ASN A 87 7.11 -21.89 -9.28
N ILE A 88 7.49 -20.61 -9.44
CA ILE A 88 8.70 -20.08 -8.81
C ILE A 88 8.43 -19.91 -7.31
N THR A 89 9.13 -20.68 -6.50
CA THR A 89 9.03 -20.65 -5.02
C THR A 89 10.20 -19.90 -4.38
N SER A 90 11.31 -19.76 -5.11
CA SER A 90 12.50 -19.01 -4.69
C SER A 90 13.19 -18.35 -5.88
N ALA A 91 13.57 -17.09 -5.73
CA ALA A 91 14.41 -16.34 -6.66
C ALA A 91 15.89 -16.32 -6.24
N ALA A 92 16.33 -17.25 -5.38
CA ALA A 92 17.75 -17.37 -5.05
C ALA A 92 18.60 -17.54 -6.32
N GLY A 93 19.66 -16.75 -6.42
CA GLY A 93 20.45 -16.51 -7.63
C GLY A 93 20.19 -15.14 -8.26
N ILE A 94 19.15 -14.40 -7.83
CA ILE A 94 18.90 -13.04 -8.31
C ILE A 94 20.03 -12.06 -7.93
N GLU A 95 20.79 -12.38 -6.88
CA GLU A 95 21.95 -11.61 -6.42
C GLU A 95 23.11 -11.56 -7.44
N TYR A 96 23.11 -12.43 -8.45
CA TYR A 96 24.13 -12.45 -9.50
C TYR A 96 23.91 -11.43 -10.60
N PHE A 97 22.78 -10.69 -10.62
CA PHE A 97 22.43 -9.72 -11.67
C PHE A 97 22.58 -8.26 -11.18
N PRO A 98 23.80 -7.69 -11.17
CA PRO A 98 24.06 -6.38 -10.58
C PRO A 98 23.48 -5.20 -11.40
N SER A 99 23.22 -5.42 -12.69
CA SER A 99 22.66 -4.43 -13.62
C SER A 99 21.13 -4.49 -13.72
N LEU A 100 20.46 -5.31 -12.91
CA LEU A 100 19.02 -5.52 -12.99
C LEU A 100 18.27 -4.24 -12.62
N THR A 101 17.46 -3.76 -13.56
CA THR A 101 16.61 -2.56 -13.41
C THR A 101 15.12 -2.89 -13.40
N ASP A 102 14.74 -4.05 -13.92
CA ASP A 102 13.36 -4.49 -14.13
C ASP A 102 13.21 -5.96 -13.77
N LEU A 103 12.46 -6.24 -12.70
CA LEU A 103 12.21 -7.59 -12.23
C LEU A 103 10.70 -7.83 -12.13
N ASP A 104 10.21 -8.77 -12.94
CA ASP A 104 8.85 -9.28 -12.83
C ASP A 104 8.87 -10.74 -12.40
N LEU A 105 8.29 -11.01 -11.23
CA LEU A 105 8.05 -12.34 -10.69
C LEU A 105 6.61 -12.48 -10.19
N GLY A 106 5.67 -11.70 -10.74
CA GLY A 106 4.27 -11.77 -10.32
C GLY A 106 3.59 -13.10 -10.65
N GLY A 107 2.54 -13.46 -9.93
CA GLY A 107 1.78 -14.70 -10.17
C GLY A 107 2.55 -15.98 -9.85
N ASN A 108 3.39 -15.96 -8.83
CA ASN A 108 4.24 -17.08 -8.43
C ASN A 108 3.93 -17.52 -6.98
N GLN A 109 4.82 -18.29 -6.36
CA GLN A 109 4.65 -18.85 -5.03
C GLN A 109 5.77 -18.40 -4.07
N LEU A 110 6.30 -17.18 -4.29
CA LEU A 110 7.36 -16.62 -3.46
C LEU A 110 6.85 -16.35 -2.04
N THR A 111 7.58 -16.87 -1.06
CA THR A 111 7.36 -16.57 0.37
C THR A 111 8.39 -15.58 0.93
N SER A 112 9.49 -15.39 0.19
CA SER A 112 10.54 -14.41 0.45
C SER A 112 11.21 -14.00 -0.86
N LEU A 113 11.70 -12.77 -0.92
CA LEU A 113 12.52 -12.26 -2.02
C LEU A 113 13.62 -11.37 -1.42
N ASP A 114 14.88 -11.61 -1.81
CA ASP A 114 16.03 -10.78 -1.44
C ASP A 114 16.52 -10.05 -2.69
N VAL A 115 16.35 -8.72 -2.71
CA VAL A 115 16.79 -7.83 -3.79
C VAL A 115 17.91 -6.89 -3.34
N SER A 116 18.56 -7.20 -2.21
CA SER A 116 19.60 -6.34 -1.60
C SER A 116 20.83 -6.15 -2.49
N HIS A 117 21.05 -7.07 -3.44
CA HIS A 117 22.17 -7.07 -4.37
C HIS A 117 21.81 -6.48 -5.75
N ASN A 118 20.59 -5.94 -5.90
CA ASN A 118 20.10 -5.33 -7.14
C ASN A 118 19.84 -3.82 -6.95
N PRO A 119 20.87 -3.00 -6.65
CA PRO A 119 20.69 -1.60 -6.26
C PRO A 119 20.21 -0.69 -7.39
N GLN A 120 20.22 -1.18 -8.63
CA GLN A 120 19.74 -0.47 -9.81
C GLN A 120 18.27 -0.74 -10.14
N LEU A 121 17.54 -1.52 -9.33
CA LEU A 121 16.12 -1.80 -9.57
C LEU A 121 15.30 -0.51 -9.58
N GLU A 122 14.64 -0.28 -10.71
CA GLU A 122 13.69 0.81 -10.95
C GLU A 122 12.25 0.29 -10.93
N ARG A 123 12.04 -0.97 -11.32
CA ARG A 123 10.73 -1.60 -11.46
C ARG A 123 10.73 -2.98 -10.83
N LEU A 124 9.81 -3.21 -9.91
CA LEU A 124 9.64 -4.48 -9.21
C LEU A 124 8.16 -4.89 -9.20
N PHE A 125 7.86 -6.00 -9.88
CA PHE A 125 6.53 -6.58 -9.98
C PHE A 125 6.52 -7.93 -9.29
N VAL A 126 5.87 -8.01 -8.13
CA VAL A 126 5.77 -9.26 -7.34
C VAL A 126 4.34 -9.50 -6.83
N SER A 127 3.36 -8.95 -7.54
CA SER A 127 1.94 -9.19 -7.26
C SER A 127 1.60 -10.69 -7.31
N ASP A 128 0.50 -11.11 -6.68
CA ASP A 128 0.03 -12.51 -6.69
C ASP A 128 1.12 -13.49 -6.22
N ASN A 129 1.61 -13.28 -4.99
CA ASN A 129 2.58 -14.15 -4.33
C ASN A 129 2.17 -14.41 -2.87
N GLN A 130 3.07 -14.93 -2.04
CA GLN A 130 2.82 -15.23 -0.62
C GLN A 130 3.78 -14.44 0.29
N LEU A 131 4.23 -13.27 -0.16
CA LEU A 131 5.17 -12.42 0.58
C LEU A 131 4.47 -11.78 1.78
N LYS A 132 5.17 -11.79 2.91
CA LYS A 132 4.75 -11.11 4.16
C LYS A 132 5.56 -9.86 4.47
N SER A 133 6.76 -9.79 3.89
CA SER A 133 7.74 -8.73 4.08
C SER A 133 8.73 -8.74 2.93
N ILE A 134 9.29 -7.58 2.63
CA ILE A 134 10.38 -7.41 1.67
C ILE A 134 11.26 -6.26 2.17
N ASP A 135 12.57 -6.40 2.09
CA ASP A 135 13.51 -5.33 2.41
C ASP A 135 13.88 -4.58 1.11
N LEU A 136 13.43 -3.33 1.00
CA LEU A 136 13.68 -2.45 -0.15
C LEU A 136 14.72 -1.36 0.16
N SER A 137 15.41 -1.44 1.31
CA SER A 137 16.36 -0.42 1.77
C SER A 137 17.58 -0.24 0.87
N HIS A 138 17.84 -1.23 0.01
CA HIS A 138 18.97 -1.25 -0.93
C HIS A 138 18.57 -0.88 -2.36
N ASN A 139 17.30 -0.52 -2.61
CA ASN A 139 16.78 -0.24 -3.95
C ASN A 139 16.29 1.23 -4.08
N PRO A 140 17.15 2.23 -3.88
CA PRO A 140 16.76 3.64 -3.82
C PRO A 140 16.24 4.20 -5.15
N ALA A 141 16.47 3.50 -6.26
CA ALA A 141 16.02 3.88 -7.60
C ALA A 141 14.59 3.40 -7.94
N LEU A 142 13.93 2.63 -7.06
CA LEU A 142 12.58 2.11 -7.32
C LEU A 142 11.59 3.25 -7.60
N ALA A 143 10.99 3.19 -8.79
CA ALA A 143 9.98 4.10 -9.29
C ALA A 143 8.62 3.41 -9.48
N TYR A 144 8.60 2.11 -9.76
CA TYR A 144 7.39 1.30 -9.92
C TYR A 144 7.46 0.08 -9.02
N LEU A 145 6.49 -0.05 -8.13
CA LEU A 145 6.42 -1.15 -7.17
C LEU A 145 5.01 -1.74 -7.14
N THR A 146 4.89 -3.03 -7.45
CA THR A 146 3.62 -3.78 -7.33
C THR A 146 3.78 -4.94 -6.35
N LEU A 147 2.95 -4.90 -5.32
CA LEU A 147 2.89 -5.84 -4.22
C LEU A 147 1.47 -6.41 -4.04
N SER A 148 0.59 -6.17 -5.02
CA SER A 148 -0.82 -6.55 -4.97
C SER A 148 -0.99 -8.02 -4.63
N ASP A 149 -2.06 -8.38 -3.94
CA ASP A 149 -2.42 -9.78 -3.66
C ASP A 149 -1.28 -10.59 -3.02
N ASN A 150 -0.82 -10.09 -1.88
CA ASN A 150 0.18 -10.73 -1.02
C ASN A 150 -0.35 -10.80 0.43
N GLN A 151 0.54 -10.91 1.41
CA GLN A 151 0.20 -11.04 2.83
C GLN A 151 0.88 -9.97 3.69
N PHE A 152 1.15 -8.78 3.12
CA PHE A 152 1.78 -7.68 3.84
C PHE A 152 0.85 -7.11 4.90
N THR A 153 1.35 -7.00 6.12
CA THR A 153 0.67 -6.28 7.23
C THR A 153 1.23 -4.87 7.44
N SER A 154 2.43 -4.63 6.92
CA SER A 154 3.13 -3.35 6.87
C SER A 154 4.14 -3.36 5.71
N ILE A 155 4.53 -2.17 5.26
CA ILE A 155 5.56 -1.99 4.24
C ILE A 155 6.43 -0.79 4.63
N ASP A 156 7.75 -0.94 4.52
CA ASP A 156 8.70 0.17 4.67
C ASP A 156 9.23 0.57 3.28
N ILE A 157 8.84 1.76 2.84
CA ILE A 157 9.26 2.39 1.57
C ILE A 157 10.02 3.69 1.81
N SER A 158 10.50 3.92 3.04
CA SER A 158 11.19 5.17 3.43
C SER A 158 12.51 5.38 2.68
N HIS A 159 13.08 4.32 2.13
CA HIS A 159 14.33 4.33 1.37
C HIS A 159 14.11 4.43 -0.15
N ASN A 160 12.86 4.55 -0.60
CA ASN A 160 12.48 4.57 -2.02
C ASN A 160 11.84 5.92 -2.41
N PRO A 161 12.54 7.06 -2.27
CA PRO A 161 11.98 8.40 -2.49
C PRO A 161 11.62 8.67 -3.97
N ALA A 162 12.08 7.82 -4.89
CA ALA A 162 11.82 7.92 -6.32
C ALA A 162 10.48 7.28 -6.73
N LEU A 163 9.75 6.63 -5.81
CA LEU A 163 8.48 5.96 -6.14
C LEU A 163 7.50 6.93 -6.81
N TYR A 164 7.03 6.49 -7.98
CA TYR A 164 6.09 7.19 -8.84
C TYR A 164 4.76 6.44 -8.90
N HIS A 165 4.79 5.10 -8.88
CA HIS A 165 3.63 4.23 -8.71
C HIS A 165 3.83 3.22 -7.58
N LEU A 166 2.82 3.10 -6.72
CA LEU A 166 2.71 2.06 -5.71
C LEU A 166 1.35 1.37 -5.82
N TYR A 167 1.38 0.07 -6.08
CA TYR A 167 0.23 -0.83 -6.00
C TYR A 167 0.47 -1.81 -4.86
N ALA A 168 -0.31 -1.72 -3.80
CA ALA A 168 -0.24 -2.60 -2.64
C ALA A 168 -1.64 -3.02 -2.16
N ASP A 169 -2.57 -3.10 -3.09
CA ASP A 169 -3.93 -3.60 -2.92
C ASP A 169 -3.95 -5.10 -2.59
N GLY A 170 -5.09 -5.60 -2.12
CA GLY A 170 -5.25 -7.04 -1.82
C GLY A 170 -4.31 -7.56 -0.73
N ASN A 171 -4.01 -6.72 0.26
CA ASN A 171 -3.10 -7.04 1.37
C ASN A 171 -3.80 -6.91 2.73
N GLN A 172 -3.03 -6.91 3.81
CA GLN A 172 -3.50 -6.79 5.19
C GLN A 172 -2.91 -5.53 5.86
N LEU A 173 -2.59 -4.50 5.07
CA LEU A 173 -1.96 -3.28 5.55
C LEU A 173 -2.90 -2.54 6.50
N THR A 174 -2.38 -2.19 7.67
CA THR A 174 -3.09 -1.37 8.67
C THR A 174 -2.65 0.09 8.63
N THR A 175 -1.46 0.35 8.09
CA THR A 175 -0.87 1.67 7.89
C THR A 175 0.07 1.65 6.67
N VAL A 176 0.23 2.79 6.03
CA VAL A 176 1.30 3.04 5.05
C VAL A 176 1.78 4.48 5.20
N ASP A 177 3.10 4.69 5.21
CA ASP A 177 3.68 6.03 5.28
C ASP A 177 4.18 6.46 3.89
N VAL A 178 3.45 7.40 3.28
CA VAL A 178 3.79 8.04 2.00
C VAL A 178 4.16 9.51 2.17
N SER A 179 4.42 9.96 3.41
CA SER A 179 4.62 11.38 3.74
C SER A 179 5.88 12.01 3.12
N ASN A 180 6.78 11.20 2.58
CA ASN A 180 8.02 11.66 1.94
C ASN A 180 8.11 11.33 0.43
N HIS A 181 6.99 10.95 -0.20
CA HIS A 181 6.95 10.51 -1.59
C HIS A 181 6.36 11.59 -2.51
N ALA A 182 7.03 12.75 -2.58
CA ALA A 182 6.56 13.92 -3.34
C ALA A 182 6.46 13.71 -4.86
N ALA A 183 7.04 12.63 -5.39
CA ALA A 183 6.92 12.22 -6.78
C ALA A 183 5.72 11.32 -7.06
N LEU A 184 5.11 10.71 -6.03
CA LEU A 184 4.08 9.68 -6.17
C LEU A 184 2.87 10.23 -6.93
N ALA A 185 2.52 9.56 -8.03
CA ALA A 185 1.40 9.91 -8.90
C ALA A 185 0.26 8.89 -8.79
N THR A 186 0.57 7.63 -8.49
CA THR A 186 -0.43 6.57 -8.29
C THR A 186 -0.22 5.89 -6.96
N LEU A 187 -1.30 5.81 -6.19
CA LEU A 187 -1.37 5.05 -4.96
C LEU A 187 -2.64 4.19 -4.98
N ASP A 188 -2.44 2.89 -5.06
CA ASP A 188 -3.51 1.90 -4.96
C ASP A 188 -3.31 1.04 -3.71
N LEU A 189 -4.27 1.14 -2.80
CA LEU A 189 -4.30 0.46 -1.51
C LEU A 189 -5.66 -0.19 -1.26
N HIS A 190 -6.46 -0.42 -2.30
CA HIS A 190 -7.78 -0.99 -2.13
C HIS A 190 -7.71 -2.41 -1.53
N ASN A 191 -8.79 -2.87 -0.88
CA ASN A 191 -8.82 -4.18 -0.21
C ASN A 191 -7.68 -4.36 0.82
N ASN A 192 -7.61 -3.45 1.80
CA ASN A 192 -6.68 -3.52 2.93
C ASN A 192 -7.43 -3.34 4.26
N GLN A 193 -6.72 -3.05 5.36
CA GLN A 193 -7.26 -2.85 6.70
C GLN A 193 -6.94 -1.44 7.24
N LEU A 194 -6.80 -0.46 6.35
CA LEU A 194 -6.44 0.91 6.70
C LEU A 194 -7.57 1.58 7.47
N THR A 195 -7.21 2.30 8.53
CA THR A 195 -8.14 3.16 9.30
C THR A 195 -7.88 4.65 9.07
N HIS A 196 -6.70 4.97 8.55
CA HIS A 196 -6.23 6.31 8.23
C HIS A 196 -5.14 6.21 7.17
N VAL A 197 -4.98 7.27 6.38
CA VAL A 197 -3.88 7.44 5.42
C VAL A 197 -3.44 8.90 5.49
N ASN A 198 -2.12 9.14 5.62
CA ASN A 198 -1.57 10.49 5.56
C ASN A 198 -1.05 10.79 4.15
N LEU A 199 -1.66 11.77 3.48
CA LEU A 199 -1.37 12.14 2.10
C LEU A 199 -0.65 13.50 1.96
N GLU A 200 -0.28 14.17 3.06
CA GLU A 200 0.31 15.52 3.06
C GLU A 200 1.56 15.64 2.18
N GLY A 201 2.35 14.56 2.08
CA GLY A 201 3.59 14.48 1.31
C GLY A 201 3.44 14.15 -0.18
N THR A 202 2.21 14.06 -0.69
CA THR A 202 1.95 13.47 -2.03
C THR A 202 1.19 14.42 -2.98
N PRO A 203 1.69 15.65 -3.21
CA PRO A 203 0.96 16.69 -3.95
C PRO A 203 0.77 16.38 -5.44
N LYS A 204 1.46 15.36 -5.96
CA LYS A 204 1.37 14.92 -7.36
C LYS A 204 0.43 13.74 -7.58
N LEU A 205 -0.25 13.25 -6.53
CA LEU A 205 -1.22 12.17 -6.71
C LEU A 205 -2.27 12.56 -7.74
N ASP A 206 -2.33 11.73 -8.76
CA ASP A 206 -3.26 11.78 -9.88
C ASP A 206 -4.34 10.71 -9.73
N TYR A 207 -3.93 9.53 -9.24
CA TYR A 207 -4.77 8.37 -8.97
C TYR A 207 -4.64 7.98 -7.50
N LEU A 208 -5.77 7.95 -6.79
CA LEU A 208 -5.88 7.41 -5.44
C LEU A 208 -7.04 6.42 -5.37
N ASP A 209 -6.72 5.19 -5.01
CA ASP A 209 -7.70 4.17 -4.67
C ASP A 209 -7.42 3.62 -3.27
N ILE A 210 -8.36 3.83 -2.35
CA ILE A 210 -8.34 3.26 -1.01
C ILE A 210 -9.66 2.54 -0.69
N ASP A 211 -10.32 2.01 -1.72
CA ASP A 211 -11.58 1.31 -1.59
C ASP A 211 -11.48 0.10 -0.67
N ASN A 212 -12.59 -0.31 -0.07
CA ASN A 212 -12.68 -1.51 0.77
C ASN A 212 -11.63 -1.50 1.90
N ASN A 213 -11.68 -0.44 2.71
CA ASN A 213 -10.88 -0.27 3.91
C ASN A 213 -11.80 0.10 5.08
N SER A 214 -11.25 0.68 6.15
CA SER A 214 -11.99 1.14 7.33
C SER A 214 -11.65 2.59 7.67
N VAL A 215 -11.38 3.40 6.65
CA VAL A 215 -10.98 4.80 6.81
C VAL A 215 -12.15 5.64 7.33
N LEU A 216 -11.89 6.40 8.40
CA LEU A 216 -12.89 7.26 9.06
C LEU A 216 -12.89 8.69 8.52
N SER A 217 -11.72 9.16 8.08
CA SER A 217 -11.51 10.50 7.53
C SER A 217 -10.28 10.51 6.63
N VAL A 218 -10.29 11.37 5.62
CA VAL A 218 -9.15 11.62 4.73
C VAL A 218 -9.00 13.13 4.50
N ASP A 219 -7.77 13.64 4.56
CA ASP A 219 -7.44 15.01 4.16
C ASP A 219 -6.87 14.99 2.75
N LEU A 220 -7.57 15.62 1.81
CA LEU A 220 -7.22 15.71 0.40
C LEU A 220 -6.81 17.13 -0.02
N SER A 221 -6.62 18.04 0.95
CA SER A 221 -6.42 19.48 0.70
C SER A 221 -5.13 19.78 -0.08
N GLN A 222 -4.12 18.90 -0.01
CA GLN A 222 -2.86 19.03 -0.75
C GLN A 222 -2.83 18.24 -2.07
N ASN A 223 -3.86 17.45 -2.36
CA ASN A 223 -3.90 16.54 -3.51
C ASN A 223 -4.74 17.14 -4.67
N ALA A 224 -4.48 18.40 -5.01
CA ALA A 224 -5.22 19.13 -6.05
C ALA A 224 -5.03 18.54 -7.47
N ALA A 225 -4.02 17.69 -7.66
CA ALA A 225 -3.72 17.02 -8.93
C ALA A 225 -4.61 15.81 -9.22
N LEU A 226 -5.40 15.31 -8.25
CA LEU A 226 -6.22 14.11 -8.43
C LEU A 226 -7.19 14.24 -9.60
N ASN A 227 -7.14 13.28 -10.53
CA ASN A 227 -8.13 13.06 -11.57
C ASN A 227 -9.04 11.86 -11.24
N TYR A 228 -8.51 10.84 -10.56
CA TYR A 228 -9.26 9.65 -10.14
C TYR A 228 -9.22 9.50 -8.61
N LEU A 229 -10.39 9.37 -7.99
CA LEU A 229 -10.53 9.17 -6.55
C LEU A 229 -11.58 8.09 -6.25
N SER A 230 -11.13 6.99 -5.66
CA SER A 230 -11.98 5.94 -5.10
C SER A 230 -11.80 5.86 -3.58
N LEU A 231 -12.90 6.11 -2.86
CA LEU A 231 -12.99 5.98 -1.40
C LEU A 231 -14.16 5.08 -0.97
N SER A 232 -14.72 4.29 -1.89
CA SER A 232 -15.88 3.46 -1.66
C SER A 232 -15.65 2.39 -0.60
N ASN A 233 -16.72 1.93 0.04
CA ASN A 233 -16.65 0.89 1.07
C ASN A 233 -15.69 1.24 2.23
N ASN A 234 -15.86 2.43 2.78
CA ASN A 234 -15.12 2.93 3.95
C ASN A 234 -16.11 3.38 5.04
N GLN A 235 -15.62 4.11 6.04
CA GLN A 235 -16.42 4.60 7.17
C GLN A 235 -16.45 6.13 7.22
N LEU A 236 -16.25 6.80 6.08
CA LEU A 236 -16.14 8.25 5.98
C LEU A 236 -17.46 8.92 6.37
N THR A 237 -17.39 9.93 7.25
CA THR A 237 -18.55 10.74 7.63
C THR A 237 -18.66 12.03 6.82
N SER A 238 -17.57 12.43 6.18
CA SER A 238 -17.51 13.58 5.29
C SER A 238 -16.26 13.53 4.42
N VAL A 239 -16.30 14.20 3.27
CA VAL A 239 -15.15 14.39 2.40
C VAL A 239 -15.18 15.83 1.89
N ASP A 240 -14.08 16.56 2.03
CA ASP A 240 -13.95 17.91 1.49
C ASP A 240 -13.19 17.89 0.16
N LEU A 241 -13.91 18.15 -0.94
CA LEU A 241 -13.36 18.10 -2.30
C LEU A 241 -13.11 19.48 -2.93
N ARG A 242 -13.25 20.58 -2.16
CA ARG A 242 -13.16 21.95 -2.68
C ARG A 242 -11.81 22.28 -3.34
N HIS A 243 -10.76 21.55 -2.99
CA HIS A 243 -9.41 21.72 -3.53
C HIS A 243 -9.09 20.77 -4.70
N ASN A 244 -9.90 19.74 -4.94
CA ASN A 244 -9.65 18.68 -5.91
C ASN A 244 -10.35 18.99 -7.25
N THR A 245 -10.03 20.15 -7.82
CA THR A 245 -10.75 20.73 -8.96
C THR A 245 -10.52 20.01 -10.30
N ASN A 246 -9.58 19.06 -10.34
CA ASN A 246 -9.24 18.29 -11.54
C ASN A 246 -9.97 16.94 -11.61
N LEU A 247 -10.72 16.55 -10.57
CA LEU A 247 -11.39 15.26 -10.53
C LEU A 247 -12.28 15.02 -11.75
N VAL A 248 -12.16 13.83 -12.33
CA VAL A 248 -12.94 13.33 -13.46
C VAL A 248 -13.81 12.15 -13.02
N ASP A 249 -13.23 11.26 -12.23
CA ASP A 249 -13.85 10.03 -11.72
C ASP A 249 -13.85 10.04 -10.18
N LEU A 250 -15.03 9.86 -9.59
CA LEU A 250 -15.25 9.96 -8.14
C LEU A 250 -16.16 8.84 -7.62
N TYR A 251 -15.62 7.95 -6.79
CA TYR A 251 -16.39 6.87 -6.18
C TYR A 251 -16.35 7.01 -4.64
N LEU A 252 -17.53 7.09 -4.04
CA LEU A 252 -17.76 7.35 -2.62
C LEU A 252 -18.86 6.43 -2.05
N ASP A 253 -19.36 5.46 -2.81
CA ASP A 253 -20.47 4.61 -2.41
C ASP A 253 -20.14 3.76 -1.18
N ASN A 254 -21.18 3.32 -0.47
CA ASN A 254 -21.05 2.49 0.75
C ASN A 254 -20.16 3.14 1.83
N ASN A 255 -20.40 4.43 2.11
CA ASN A 255 -19.79 5.16 3.22
C ASN A 255 -20.86 5.59 4.25
N ARG A 256 -20.47 6.48 5.18
CA ARG A 256 -21.36 7.07 6.20
C ARG A 256 -21.50 8.58 6.00
N LEU A 257 -21.45 9.07 4.77
CA LEU A 257 -21.35 10.51 4.50
C LEU A 257 -22.59 11.26 5.00
N LEU A 258 -22.33 12.31 5.79
CA LEU A 258 -23.31 13.31 6.19
C LEU A 258 -23.22 14.56 5.30
N TRP A 259 -22.07 14.82 4.71
CA TRP A 259 -21.92 15.88 3.70
C TRP A 259 -20.73 15.61 2.79
N LEU A 260 -20.73 16.33 1.66
CA LEU A 260 -19.66 16.34 0.66
C LEU A 260 -19.29 17.79 0.34
N GLY A 261 -18.00 18.09 0.21
CA GLY A 261 -17.51 19.36 -0.30
C GLY A 261 -17.88 19.57 -1.76
N ASP A 262 -17.68 20.80 -2.26
CA ASP A 262 -18.03 21.12 -3.64
C ASP A 262 -17.30 20.19 -4.62
N VAL A 263 -18.06 19.51 -5.46
CA VAL A 263 -17.53 18.61 -6.49
C VAL A 263 -17.21 19.43 -7.74
N ALA A 264 -16.04 19.16 -8.33
CA ALA A 264 -15.59 19.83 -9.53
C ALA A 264 -16.55 19.59 -10.71
N LYS A 265 -16.76 20.60 -11.57
CA LYS A 265 -17.58 20.47 -12.79
C LYS A 265 -17.00 19.48 -13.80
N SER A 266 -15.71 19.14 -13.68
CA SER A 266 -15.01 18.16 -14.51
C SER A 266 -15.46 16.73 -14.25
N VAL A 267 -16.05 16.43 -13.08
CA VAL A 267 -16.49 15.07 -12.73
C VAL A 267 -17.54 14.61 -13.73
N GLN A 268 -17.19 13.57 -14.49
CA GLN A 268 -18.07 12.93 -15.48
C GLN A 268 -18.76 11.70 -14.90
N PHE A 269 -18.07 11.00 -13.99
CA PHE A 269 -18.56 9.79 -13.35
C PHE A 269 -18.50 9.95 -11.84
N SER A 270 -19.65 9.76 -11.19
CA SER A 270 -19.73 9.80 -9.74
C SER A 270 -20.69 8.74 -9.20
N ASP A 271 -20.28 8.01 -8.17
CA ASP A 271 -21.16 7.17 -7.36
C ASP A 271 -21.02 7.56 -5.89
N PHE A 272 -22.13 7.93 -5.27
CA PHE A 272 -22.22 8.23 -3.84
C PHE A 272 -23.42 7.51 -3.21
N SER A 273 -23.83 6.39 -3.80
CA SER A 273 -24.96 5.59 -3.31
C SER A 273 -24.67 4.94 -1.94
N ASN A 274 -25.73 4.45 -1.30
CA ASN A 274 -25.65 3.67 -0.05
C ASN A 274 -24.94 4.36 1.13
N GLN A 275 -25.12 5.68 1.26
CA GLN A 275 -24.66 6.38 2.46
C GLN A 275 -25.54 6.04 3.66
N GLN A 276 -24.94 5.52 4.72
CA GLN A 276 -25.67 5.18 5.94
C GLN A 276 -24.86 5.53 7.19
N PHE A 277 -25.29 6.57 7.90
CA PHE A 277 -24.72 6.95 9.18
C PHE A 277 -25.54 6.35 10.34
N GLY A 278 -24.85 5.74 11.32
CA GLY A 278 -25.48 5.07 12.47
C GLY A 278 -25.31 3.54 12.43
N PRO A 279 -25.98 2.82 13.35
CA PRO A 279 -27.00 3.29 14.28
C PRO A 279 -26.47 4.25 15.36
N ILE A 280 -27.31 5.21 15.78
CA ILE A 280 -27.01 6.19 16.83
C ILE A 280 -27.87 5.89 18.06
N THR A 281 -27.24 5.68 19.21
CA THR A 281 -27.94 5.42 20.48
C THR A 281 -28.50 6.69 21.14
N ASP A 282 -27.90 7.84 20.85
CA ASP A 282 -28.32 9.11 21.39
C ASP A 282 -29.66 9.57 20.80
N ALA A 283 -30.45 10.30 21.58
CA ALA A 283 -31.75 10.82 21.13
C ALA A 283 -31.66 11.88 20.02
N SER A 284 -30.46 12.39 19.71
CA SER A 284 -30.21 13.40 18.68
C SER A 284 -28.76 13.36 18.22
N LEU A 285 -28.49 13.84 17.00
CA LEU A 285 -27.15 13.96 16.41
C LEU A 285 -26.78 15.43 16.20
N ASP A 286 -25.64 15.86 16.73
CA ASP A 286 -25.06 17.17 16.40
C ASP A 286 -24.18 17.06 15.14
N LEU A 287 -24.73 17.46 13.99
CA LEU A 287 -24.10 17.30 12.68
C LEU A 287 -22.73 17.98 12.59
N ALA A 288 -22.57 19.15 13.24
CA ALA A 288 -21.30 19.88 13.21
C ALA A 288 -20.16 19.15 13.96
N LYS A 289 -20.50 18.27 14.90
CA LYS A 289 -19.52 17.40 15.58
C LYS A 289 -19.26 16.12 14.82
N ALA A 290 -20.31 15.50 14.29
CA ALA A 290 -20.22 14.22 13.59
C ALA A 290 -19.55 14.33 12.22
N ALA A 291 -19.73 15.48 11.56
CA ALA A 291 -19.11 15.78 10.28
C ALA A 291 -18.69 17.25 10.24
N PRO A 292 -17.48 17.57 10.75
CA PRO A 292 -16.94 18.92 10.75
C PRO A 292 -16.95 19.52 9.34
N GLY A 293 -17.34 20.79 9.21
CA GLY A 293 -17.38 21.48 7.92
C GLY A 293 -18.75 21.48 7.22
N ILE A 294 -19.73 20.72 7.74
CA ILE A 294 -21.09 20.72 7.20
C ILE A 294 -21.72 22.13 7.24
N ASP A 295 -22.29 22.55 6.11
CA ASP A 295 -23.10 23.76 6.02
C ASP A 295 -24.58 23.38 6.05
N VAL A 296 -25.21 23.54 7.21
CA VAL A 296 -26.62 23.18 7.42
C VAL A 296 -27.59 24.00 6.55
N SER A 297 -27.16 25.13 5.98
CA SER A 297 -27.99 25.90 5.04
C SER A 297 -28.17 25.21 3.69
N ARG A 298 -27.32 24.21 3.40
CA ARG A 298 -27.38 23.36 2.20
C ARG A 298 -28.21 22.09 2.40
N ILE A 299 -28.82 21.90 3.58
CA ILE A 299 -29.70 20.77 3.85
C ILE A 299 -31.14 21.13 3.45
N SER A 300 -31.78 20.25 2.69
CA SER A 300 -33.22 20.31 2.38
C SER A 300 -33.89 18.96 2.61
N ASP A 301 -35.22 18.93 2.44
CA ASP A 301 -36.01 17.71 2.35
C ASP A 301 -35.84 16.74 3.54
N VAL A 302 -35.67 17.30 4.74
CA VAL A 302 -35.58 16.51 5.98
C VAL A 302 -36.88 15.72 6.20
N GLN A 303 -36.80 14.39 6.21
CA GLN A 303 -37.91 13.47 6.48
C GLN A 303 -37.62 12.61 7.71
N GLY A 304 -38.67 12.19 8.42
CA GLY A 304 -38.54 11.31 9.59
C GLY A 304 -37.91 11.98 10.82
N GLY A 305 -37.52 13.25 10.75
CA GLY A 305 -36.89 13.99 11.84
C GLY A 305 -37.06 15.50 11.73
N THR A 306 -36.48 16.23 12.67
CA THR A 306 -36.36 17.69 12.64
C THR A 306 -34.89 18.11 12.70
N LEU A 307 -34.55 19.20 12.02
CA LEU A 307 -33.24 19.85 12.10
C LEU A 307 -33.41 21.22 12.75
N GLN A 308 -32.81 21.42 13.93
CA GLN A 308 -32.79 22.71 14.62
C GLN A 308 -31.34 23.16 14.84
N GLY A 309 -30.91 24.20 14.13
CA GLY A 309 -29.50 24.56 14.08
C GLY A 309 -28.69 23.42 13.44
N THR A 310 -27.81 22.79 14.21
CA THR A 310 -27.01 21.62 13.79
C THR A 310 -27.54 20.29 14.33
N VAL A 311 -28.59 20.32 15.14
CA VAL A 311 -29.08 19.15 15.86
C VAL A 311 -30.20 18.48 15.07
N LEU A 312 -29.94 17.25 14.63
CA LEU A 312 -30.90 16.37 13.96
C LEU A 312 -31.55 15.45 15.00
N THR A 313 -32.88 15.47 15.08
CA THR A 313 -33.66 14.68 16.05
C THR A 313 -34.66 13.79 15.30
N PRO A 314 -34.70 12.46 15.53
CA PRO A 314 -35.70 11.59 14.93
C PRO A 314 -37.10 11.89 15.48
N THR A 315 -38.09 11.80 14.62
CA THR A 315 -39.53 11.89 14.95
C THR A 315 -40.30 10.67 14.48
N SER A 316 -39.74 9.89 13.56
CA SER A 316 -40.28 8.62 13.12
C SER A 316 -40.07 7.53 14.16
N THR A 317 -40.96 6.54 14.16
CA THR A 317 -40.90 5.39 15.08
C THR A 317 -39.86 4.35 14.70
N ASP A 318 -39.37 4.37 13.46
CA ASP A 318 -38.30 3.50 12.97
C ASP A 318 -36.90 4.12 13.16
N GLY A 319 -36.82 5.34 13.71
CA GLY A 319 -35.57 6.05 13.95
C GLY A 319 -34.83 6.49 12.68
N LEU A 320 -35.40 6.35 11.49
CA LEU A 320 -34.76 6.77 10.25
C LEU A 320 -35.03 8.26 9.97
N VAL A 321 -33.96 9.03 9.82
CA VAL A 321 -33.99 10.41 9.33
C VAL A 321 -33.26 10.49 8.00
N THR A 322 -33.85 11.11 7.00
CA THR A 322 -33.20 11.36 5.70
C THR A 322 -33.21 12.82 5.36
N TYR A 323 -32.23 13.28 4.58
CA TYR A 323 -32.21 14.64 4.03
C TYR A 323 -31.36 14.69 2.75
N ASP A 324 -31.57 15.74 1.97
CA ASP A 324 -30.76 16.04 0.78
C ASP A 324 -29.72 17.10 1.13
N TYR A 325 -28.45 16.86 0.80
CA TYR A 325 -27.37 17.83 0.97
C TYR A 325 -26.90 18.36 -0.40
N HIS A 326 -27.05 19.68 -0.60
CA HIS A 326 -26.73 20.37 -1.85
C HIS A 326 -25.26 20.80 -1.88
N PHE A 327 -24.38 19.96 -2.42
CA PHE A 327 -22.93 20.23 -2.49
C PHE A 327 -22.48 20.90 -3.80
N SER A 328 -23.30 20.93 -4.85
CA SER A 328 -23.02 21.76 -6.02
C SER A 328 -24.32 22.09 -6.76
N ASP A 329 -24.39 23.24 -7.41
CA ASP A 329 -25.59 23.68 -8.15
C ASP A 329 -25.91 22.80 -9.36
N ALA A 330 -24.96 22.00 -9.84
CA ALA A 330 -25.05 21.25 -11.10
C ALA A 330 -25.22 19.73 -10.92
N GLN A 331 -25.12 19.22 -9.68
CA GLN A 331 -25.19 17.80 -9.39
C GLN A 331 -26.43 17.47 -8.57
N MET A 332 -26.89 16.22 -8.67
CA MET A 332 -27.93 15.73 -7.76
C MET A 332 -27.44 15.84 -6.31
N PRO A 333 -28.33 16.23 -5.37
CA PRO A 333 -27.94 16.32 -3.98
C PRO A 333 -27.52 14.94 -3.44
N LEU A 334 -26.71 14.96 -2.39
CA LEU A 334 -26.34 13.76 -1.65
C LEU A 334 -27.54 13.36 -0.81
N GLY A 335 -28.15 12.22 -1.13
CA GLY A 335 -29.20 11.63 -0.31
C GLY A 335 -28.60 11.00 0.94
N VAL A 336 -28.76 11.66 2.09
CA VAL A 336 -28.20 11.21 3.36
C VAL A 336 -29.24 10.43 4.15
N ARG A 337 -28.80 9.33 4.77
CA ARG A 337 -29.60 8.49 5.66
C ARG A 337 -28.92 8.37 7.02
N VAL A 338 -29.63 8.77 8.06
CA VAL A 338 -29.18 8.72 9.46
C VAL A 338 -30.12 7.80 10.24
N GLN A 339 -29.57 6.71 10.77
CA GLN A 339 -30.33 5.72 11.54
C GLN A 339 -30.09 5.94 13.04
N PHE A 340 -31.16 6.17 13.78
CA PHE A 340 -31.17 6.15 15.24
C PHE A 340 -31.65 4.79 15.75
N GLU A 341 -31.12 4.34 16.89
CA GLU A 341 -31.65 3.16 17.58
C GLU A 341 -33.01 3.48 18.18
N VAL A 342 -33.96 2.58 17.96
CA VAL A 342 -35.27 2.64 18.60
C VAL A 342 -35.19 1.85 19.90
N PRO A 343 -35.51 2.43 21.07
CA PRO A 343 -35.51 1.69 22.33
C PRO A 343 -36.40 0.45 22.23
N SER A 344 -35.82 -0.74 22.38
CA SER A 344 -36.58 -1.99 22.41
C SER A 344 -37.09 -2.26 23.82
N PHE A 345 -38.38 -2.03 24.07
CA PHE A 345 -38.99 -2.44 25.33
C PHE A 345 -39.24 -3.95 25.33
N THR A 346 -38.59 -4.67 26.24
CA THR A 346 -38.94 -6.08 26.49
C THR A 346 -40.03 -6.12 27.56
N VAL A 347 -41.25 -6.51 27.19
CA VAL A 347 -42.33 -6.74 28.15
C VAL A 347 -42.14 -8.13 28.75
N ALA A 348 -41.68 -8.20 29.99
CA ALA A 348 -41.70 -9.43 30.77
C ALA A 348 -43.03 -9.54 31.55
N PHE A 349 -43.73 -10.65 31.39
CA PHE A 349 -44.89 -10.99 32.21
C PHE A 349 -44.41 -11.83 33.40
N ASP A 350 -44.67 -11.38 34.63
CA ASP A 350 -44.53 -12.26 35.79
C ASP A 350 -45.74 -13.22 35.90
N THR A 351 -45.61 -14.27 36.72
CA THR A 351 -46.66 -15.29 36.91
C THR A 351 -47.95 -14.74 37.54
N ASN A 352 -47.98 -13.46 37.94
CA ASN A 352 -49.12 -12.78 38.56
C ASN A 352 -49.76 -11.71 37.64
N GLY A 353 -49.26 -11.53 36.41
CA GLY A 353 -49.81 -10.60 35.43
C GLY A 353 -49.44 -9.13 35.66
N LEU A 354 -48.41 -8.82 36.45
CA LEU A 354 -47.91 -7.46 36.63
C LEU A 354 -46.85 -7.13 35.57
N LEU A 355 -47.09 -6.03 34.83
CA LEU A 355 -46.13 -5.44 33.89
C LEU A 355 -45.00 -4.77 34.68
N SER A 356 -43.77 -5.24 34.50
CA SER A 356 -42.60 -4.37 34.72
C SER A 356 -42.06 -3.93 33.36
N VAL A 357 -42.15 -2.64 33.07
CA VAL A 357 -41.48 -2.04 31.91
C VAL A 357 -40.06 -1.68 32.34
N GLY A 358 -39.08 -2.45 31.86
CA GLY A 358 -37.68 -2.06 31.89
C GLY A 358 -37.38 -1.17 30.70
N VAL A 359 -36.70 -0.04 30.93
CA VAL A 359 -36.15 0.83 29.88
C VAL A 359 -34.81 0.26 29.42
#